data_AF-J9A4S2-F1
#
_entry.id   AF-J9A4S2-F1
#
_cell.length_a   1.000
_cell.length_b   1.000
_cell.length_c   1.000
_cell.angle_alpha   90.00
_cell.angle_beta   90.00
_cell.angle_gamma   90.00
#
_symmetry.space_group_name_H-M   'P 1'
#
loop_
_entity.id
_entity.type
_entity.pdbx_description
1 polymer ?
#
loop_
_entity_poly.entity_id
_entity_poly.type
_entity_poly.pdbx_seq_one_letter_code
_entity_poly.pdbx_strand_id
1 'polypeptide(L)'
;MKTLSSSFSSSLLGGLFGSATVCVVRHLQRAVPVLLCLLALLPGQGFFASKAHAVDVVLVSGTMRYVDLTQHMNRVDKGHYDFAIQNTGDETMYLTLELSRPDIFHIATNPRLDMPFNLRLISSDDTEIAPVNASDNEIDWEVPPGAVRRYILNGDIPAKTRFWLWNPDYQAEIEQRRFYFHQFVLVALVFVAMLALVVGYLRDRKRLMIPSMFALCFVVIMLVRWQIFMNILDLNELRLAMALMSLALIIAHLSMMNMSAISERYWRRVILNVDMILLGVIFSWVAHYFYPGFLGAMTVDWLEMFMVIPSILLCLAVVITFRLPENSESETNV
;
A
#
# COMPACT_ATOMS: atom_id res chain seq x y z
N MET A 1 2.02 76.64 -10.47
CA MET A 1 2.11 76.22 -9.05
C MET A 1 0.88 75.38 -8.76
N LYS A 2 0.87 74.05 -8.94
CA LYS A 2 1.54 72.96 -8.18
C LYS A 2 1.27 73.01 -6.67
N THR A 3 0.31 72.20 -6.22
CA THR A 3 0.40 71.35 -5.01
C THR A 3 -0.48 70.11 -5.19
N LEU A 4 0.11 68.96 -4.88
CA LEU A 4 -0.45 67.60 -4.97
C LEU A 4 -1.19 67.21 -3.67
N SER A 5 -2.24 66.40 -3.77
CA SER A 5 -2.46 65.20 -2.94
C SER A 5 -3.44 64.28 -3.69
N SER A 6 -3.00 63.16 -4.27
CA SER A 6 -2.83 61.82 -3.68
C SER A 6 -4.08 61.27 -2.97
N SER A 7 -4.98 60.65 -3.74
CA SER A 7 -5.92 59.62 -3.25
C SER A 7 -5.65 58.35 -4.05
N PHE A 8 -4.89 57.44 -3.46
CA PHE A 8 -4.56 56.13 -4.01
C PHE A 8 -5.59 55.12 -3.48
N SER A 9 -6.30 54.48 -4.40
CA SER A 9 -7.28 53.44 -4.12
C SER A 9 -6.61 52.20 -3.49
N SER A 10 -6.90 51.95 -2.21
CA SER A 10 -6.42 50.81 -1.42
C SER A 10 -7.51 49.75 -1.16
N SER A 11 -8.59 49.73 -1.95
CA SER A 11 -9.77 48.89 -1.65
C SER A 11 -9.88 47.57 -2.44
N LEU A 12 -8.98 47.27 -3.38
CA LEU A 12 -9.13 46.10 -4.27
C LEU A 12 -8.23 44.89 -3.95
N LEU A 13 -7.25 45.03 -3.03
CA LEU A 13 -6.35 43.94 -2.65
C LEU A 13 -6.77 43.20 -1.35
N GLY A 14 -7.72 43.74 -0.58
CA GLY A 14 -8.18 43.14 0.68
C GLY A 14 -9.23 42.02 0.55
N GLY A 15 -9.93 41.93 -0.58
CA GLY A 15 -11.07 41.01 -0.75
C GLY A 15 -10.70 39.58 -1.14
N LEU A 16 -9.58 39.38 -1.85
CA LEU A 16 -9.21 38.08 -2.42
C LEU A 16 -8.41 37.19 -1.44
N PHE A 17 -7.66 37.77 -0.51
CA PHE A 17 -6.91 37.02 0.51
C PHE A 17 -7.75 36.56 1.70
N GLY A 18 -8.87 37.24 2.00
CA GLY A 18 -9.77 36.87 3.10
C GLY A 18 -10.62 35.63 2.82
N SER A 19 -11.02 35.40 1.57
CA SER A 19 -11.92 34.28 1.22
C SER A 19 -11.20 32.93 1.22
N ALA A 20 -9.98 32.87 0.67
CA ALA A 20 -9.18 31.64 0.61
C ALA A 20 -8.68 31.21 2.00
N THR A 21 -8.22 32.16 2.83
CA THR A 21 -7.79 31.87 4.20
C THR A 21 -8.94 31.43 5.09
N VAL A 22 -10.13 32.03 4.97
CA VAL A 22 -11.33 31.61 5.71
C VAL A 22 -11.81 30.23 5.27
N CYS A 23 -11.67 29.88 3.99
CA CYS A 23 -12.02 28.55 3.48
C CYS A 23 -11.05 27.46 3.99
N VAL A 24 -9.74 27.75 3.97
CA VAL A 24 -8.71 26.84 4.48
C VAL A 24 -8.85 26.66 6.00
N VAL A 25 -9.07 27.73 6.77
CA VAL A 25 -9.29 27.65 8.22
C VAL A 25 -10.56 26.87 8.56
N ARG A 26 -11.63 27.02 7.78
CA ARG A 26 -12.89 26.28 7.99
C ARG A 26 -12.76 24.80 7.63
N HIS A 27 -11.93 24.45 6.64
CA HIS A 27 -11.59 23.05 6.34
C HIS A 27 -10.64 22.45 7.38
N LEU A 28 -9.65 23.20 7.86
CA LEU A 28 -8.75 22.79 8.95
C LEU A 28 -9.54 22.55 10.25
N GLN A 29 -10.47 23.45 10.60
CA GLN A 29 -11.33 23.32 11.78
C GLN A 29 -12.27 22.12 11.74
N ARG A 30 -12.60 21.61 10.54
CA ARG A 30 -13.37 20.37 10.37
C ARG A 30 -12.49 19.12 10.36
N ALA A 31 -11.23 19.24 9.93
CA ALA A 31 -10.26 18.16 9.94
C ALA A 31 -9.66 17.90 11.34
N VAL A 32 -9.49 18.93 12.17
CA VAL A 32 -8.97 18.84 13.54
C VAL A 32 -9.77 17.88 14.44
N PRO A 33 -11.12 17.91 14.51
CA PRO A 33 -11.87 16.97 15.34
C PRO A 33 -11.85 15.54 14.78
N VAL A 34 -11.73 15.37 13.46
CA VAL A 34 -11.55 14.05 12.82
C VAL A 34 -10.17 13.48 13.13
N LEU A 35 -9.12 14.32 13.08
CA LEU A 35 -7.75 13.99 13.46
C LEU A 35 -7.65 13.65 14.97
N LEU A 36 -8.35 14.40 15.83
CA LEU A 36 -8.40 14.14 17.27
C LEU A 36 -9.21 12.87 17.61
N CYS A 37 -10.31 12.59 16.91
CA CYS A 37 -11.03 11.31 17.04
C CYS A 37 -10.17 10.14 16.55
N LEU A 38 -9.37 10.36 15.50
CA LEU A 38 -8.42 9.38 14.98
C LEU A 38 -7.25 9.11 15.92
N LEU A 39 -6.71 10.14 16.57
CA LEU A 39 -5.71 10.01 17.62
C LEU A 39 -6.28 9.32 18.87
N ALA A 40 -7.57 9.53 19.18
CA ALA A 40 -8.25 8.89 20.30
C ALA A 40 -8.62 7.42 20.04
N LEU A 41 -8.66 6.99 18.77
CA LEU A 41 -8.86 5.60 18.36
C LEU A 41 -7.56 4.79 18.28
N LEU A 42 -6.41 5.40 18.54
CA LEU A 42 -5.15 4.69 18.72
C LEU A 42 -5.29 3.78 19.95
N PRO A 43 -5.26 2.44 19.81
CA PRO A 43 -5.36 1.57 20.96
C PRO A 43 -4.13 1.81 21.83
N GLY A 44 -4.36 2.39 23.00
CA GLY A 44 -3.42 2.43 24.10
C GLY A 44 -3.20 1.03 24.63
N GLN A 45 -2.38 0.23 23.94
CA GLN A 45 -1.90 -1.02 24.50
C GLN A 45 -0.61 -0.74 25.25
N GLY A 46 -0.82 -0.65 26.57
CA GLY A 46 0.21 -0.53 27.56
C GLY A 46 1.24 -1.65 27.46
N PHE A 47 2.44 -1.25 27.85
CA PHE A 47 3.48 -2.06 28.47
C PHE A 47 2.93 -3.30 29.19
N PHE A 48 2.97 -4.45 28.52
CA PHE A 48 3.02 -5.74 29.20
C PHE A 48 4.34 -6.40 28.83
N ALA A 49 5.22 -6.45 29.82
CA ALA A 49 6.46 -7.20 29.77
C ALA A 49 6.13 -8.69 29.59
N SER A 50 6.76 -9.32 28.60
CA SER A 50 6.69 -10.76 28.36
C SER A 50 7.14 -11.51 29.62
N LYS A 51 6.27 -12.35 30.17
CA LYS A 51 6.64 -13.39 31.14
C LYS A 51 7.10 -14.61 30.36
N ALA A 52 8.24 -15.17 30.74
CA ALA A 52 8.75 -16.41 30.15
C ALA A 52 7.73 -17.54 30.35
N HIS A 53 7.14 -17.99 29.25
CA HIS A 53 6.28 -19.17 29.18
C HIS A 53 7.10 -20.36 28.66
N ALA A 54 6.71 -21.58 29.03
CA ALA A 54 7.27 -22.79 28.42
C ALA A 54 7.05 -22.73 26.89
N VAL A 55 8.05 -23.17 26.12
CA VAL A 55 7.92 -23.25 24.66
C VAL A 55 6.83 -24.27 24.34
N ASP A 56 5.75 -23.81 23.74
CA ASP A 56 4.66 -24.68 23.31
C ASP A 56 5.07 -25.40 22.02
N VAL A 57 4.78 -26.71 21.96
CA VAL A 57 5.20 -27.53 20.82
C VAL A 57 4.16 -27.40 19.71
N VAL A 58 4.59 -26.91 18.55
CA VAL A 58 3.72 -26.79 17.39
C VAL A 58 3.64 -28.14 16.68
N LEU A 59 2.42 -28.67 16.60
CA LEU A 59 2.13 -29.92 15.90
C LEU A 59 2.00 -29.63 14.40
N VAL A 60 2.81 -30.31 13.59
CA VAL A 60 2.76 -30.24 12.12
C VAL A 60 2.47 -31.61 11.54
N SER A 61 1.77 -31.62 10.40
CA SER A 61 1.39 -32.84 9.66
C SER A 61 1.24 -32.51 8.18
N GLY A 62 1.19 -33.53 7.31
CA GLY A 62 1.06 -33.32 5.85
C GLY A 62 -0.19 -32.53 5.41
N THR A 63 -1.22 -32.47 6.25
CA THR A 63 -2.43 -31.66 6.00
C THR A 63 -2.28 -30.18 6.36
N MET A 64 -1.18 -29.81 7.01
CA MET A 64 -0.89 -28.43 7.37
C MET A 64 -0.73 -27.58 6.11
N ARG A 65 -1.39 -26.42 6.10
CA ARG A 65 -1.20 -25.39 5.07
C ARG A 65 -0.24 -24.31 5.55
N TYR A 66 -0.59 -23.68 6.68
CA TYR A 66 0.23 -22.69 7.35
C TYR A 66 -0.09 -22.66 8.85
N VAL A 67 0.86 -22.17 9.65
CA VAL A 67 0.69 -21.89 11.07
C VAL A 67 1.29 -20.52 11.38
N ASP A 68 0.56 -19.68 12.12
CA ASP A 68 1.13 -18.46 12.70
C ASP A 68 2.06 -18.85 13.85
N LEU A 69 3.36 -18.90 13.57
CA LEU A 69 4.37 -19.31 14.54
C LEU A 69 4.63 -18.19 15.57
N THR A 70 4.22 -16.95 15.29
CA THR A 70 4.50 -15.77 16.12
C THR A 70 4.05 -15.96 17.58
N GLN A 71 2.91 -16.63 17.80
CA GLN A 71 2.37 -16.86 19.15
C GLN A 71 3.06 -18.00 19.90
N HIS A 72 3.77 -18.87 19.17
CA HIS A 72 4.48 -20.04 19.72
C HIS A 72 5.98 -19.79 19.86
N MET A 73 6.47 -18.60 19.48
CA MET A 73 7.86 -18.21 19.59
C MET A 73 8.12 -17.43 20.88
N ASN A 74 9.08 -17.92 21.65
CA ASN A 74 9.61 -17.21 22.79
C ASN A 74 10.82 -16.38 22.37
N ARG A 75 10.74 -15.07 22.56
CA ARG A 75 11.91 -14.21 22.36
C ARG A 75 12.85 -14.34 23.55
N VAL A 76 14.03 -14.88 23.32
CA VAL A 76 15.07 -15.08 24.34
C VAL A 76 15.89 -13.81 24.50
N ASP A 77 16.34 -13.24 23.38
CA ASP A 77 17.18 -12.03 23.33
C ASP A 77 16.84 -11.18 22.09
N LYS A 78 17.56 -10.07 21.88
CA LYS A 78 17.46 -9.32 20.61
C LYS A 78 17.93 -10.23 19.47
N GLY A 79 17.04 -10.47 18.50
CA GLY A 79 17.35 -11.30 17.34
C GLY A 79 17.30 -12.81 17.57
N HIS A 80 16.99 -13.25 18.79
CA HIS A 80 16.98 -14.66 19.16
C HIS A 80 15.57 -15.11 19.57
N TYR A 81 15.04 -16.08 18.85
CA TYR A 81 13.73 -16.67 19.09
C TYR A 81 13.84 -18.18 19.25
N ASP A 82 13.01 -18.74 20.11
CA ASP A 82 13.01 -20.16 20.47
C ASP A 82 11.61 -20.74 20.29
N PHE A 83 11.54 -21.88 19.63
CA PHE A 83 10.30 -22.60 19.36
C PHE A 83 10.54 -24.10 19.20
N ALA A 84 9.48 -24.90 19.29
CA ALA A 84 9.57 -26.35 19.10
C ALA A 84 8.50 -26.83 18.12
N ILE A 85 8.86 -27.82 17.31
CA ILE A 85 7.98 -28.44 16.32
C ILE A 85 7.99 -29.95 16.54
N GLN A 86 6.82 -30.55 16.43
CA GLN A 86 6.63 -32.00 16.40
C GLN A 86 5.98 -32.41 15.08
N ASN A 87 6.67 -33.23 14.30
CA ASN A 87 6.06 -33.90 13.17
C ASN A 87 5.20 -35.07 13.68
N THR A 88 3.89 -34.93 13.51
CA THR A 88 2.89 -35.93 13.89
C THR A 88 2.54 -36.91 12.78
N GLY A 89 3.09 -36.70 11.58
CA GLY A 89 2.90 -37.57 10.43
C GLY A 89 3.91 -38.71 10.37
N ASP A 90 3.62 -39.66 9.48
CA ASP A 90 4.44 -40.85 9.21
C ASP A 90 5.50 -40.61 8.12
N GLU A 91 5.49 -39.42 7.50
CA GLU A 91 6.41 -39.00 6.44
C GLU A 91 7.27 -37.81 6.87
N THR A 92 8.42 -37.61 6.21
CA THR A 92 9.25 -36.42 6.41
C THR A 92 8.49 -35.18 5.97
N MET A 93 8.44 -34.16 6.82
CA MET A 93 7.79 -32.89 6.52
C MET A 93 8.82 -31.87 6.03
N TYR A 94 8.55 -31.28 4.88
CA TYR A 94 9.25 -30.11 4.36
C TYR A 94 8.53 -28.85 4.86
N LEU A 95 9.27 -27.93 5.46
CA LEU A 95 8.72 -26.72 6.07
C LEU A 95 9.49 -25.48 5.60
N THR A 96 8.77 -24.40 5.37
CA THR A 96 9.31 -23.08 5.08
C THR A 96 8.93 -22.10 6.19
N LEU A 97 9.91 -21.49 6.83
CA LEU A 97 9.70 -20.40 7.78
C LEU A 97 9.83 -19.08 7.05
N GLU A 98 8.70 -18.37 6.89
CA GLU A 98 8.66 -17.05 6.30
C GLU A 98 8.56 -15.98 7.38
N LEU A 99 9.46 -15.00 7.33
CA LEU A 99 9.40 -13.80 8.17
C LEU A 99 8.68 -12.69 7.42
N SER A 100 7.72 -12.04 8.09
CA SER A 100 7.01 -10.90 7.51
C SER A 100 7.97 -9.77 7.17
N ARG A 101 8.03 -9.37 5.90
CA ARG A 101 8.77 -8.17 5.47
C ARG A 101 7.89 -6.93 5.45
N PRO A 102 8.48 -5.73 5.70
CA PRO A 102 7.83 -4.48 5.35
C PRO A 102 7.45 -4.49 3.87
N ASP A 103 6.25 -3.99 3.55
CA ASP A 103 5.82 -3.92 2.15
C ASP A 103 6.74 -3.02 1.30
N ILE A 104 6.81 -3.29 0.00
CA ILE A 104 7.72 -2.66 -0.95
C ILE A 104 7.59 -1.13 -0.93
N PHE A 105 6.38 -0.58 -0.74
CA PHE A 105 6.19 0.88 -0.64
C PHE A 105 6.80 1.46 0.65
N HIS A 106 6.82 0.69 1.74
CA HIS A 106 7.49 1.09 2.99
C HIS A 106 9.01 1.08 2.82
N ILE A 107 9.56 0.07 2.15
CA ILE A 107 11.00 -0.01 1.87
C ILE A 107 11.42 1.11 0.91
N ALA A 108 10.58 1.43 -0.08
CA ALA A 108 10.84 2.52 -1.01
C ALA A 108 10.86 3.89 -0.32
N THR A 109 10.00 4.13 0.67
CA THR A 109 9.93 5.40 1.41
C THR A 109 10.94 5.49 2.56
N ASN A 110 11.32 4.36 3.17
CA ASN A 110 12.37 4.27 4.17
C ASN A 110 13.39 3.19 3.80
N PRO A 111 14.45 3.55 3.04
CA PRO A 111 15.47 2.62 2.58
C PRO A 111 16.17 1.84 3.70
N ARG A 112 16.15 2.34 4.94
CA ARG A 112 16.74 1.64 6.09
C ARG A 112 16.01 0.36 6.46
N LEU A 113 14.81 0.14 5.93
CA LEU A 113 14.07 -1.12 6.10
C LEU A 113 14.56 -2.21 5.14
N ASP A 114 15.39 -1.87 4.15
CA ASP A 114 15.97 -2.77 3.17
C ASP A 114 17.26 -3.42 3.68
N MET A 115 17.21 -4.00 4.88
CA MET A 115 18.36 -4.70 5.47
C MET A 115 18.09 -6.20 5.53
N PRO A 116 19.06 -7.05 5.13
CA PRO A 116 18.93 -8.49 5.26
C PRO A 116 18.82 -8.88 6.74
N PHE A 117 18.02 -9.91 7.03
CA PHE A 117 17.85 -10.38 8.40
C PHE A 117 18.98 -11.30 8.87
N ASN A 118 19.88 -11.74 7.98
CA ASN A 118 21.01 -12.62 8.31
C ASN A 118 20.60 -13.87 9.11
N LEU A 119 19.57 -14.57 8.63
CA LEU A 119 18.91 -15.62 9.38
C LEU A 119 19.77 -16.88 9.51
N ARG A 120 19.73 -17.50 10.69
CA ARG A 120 20.32 -18.81 10.99
C ARG A 120 19.37 -19.57 11.91
N LEU A 121 19.04 -20.80 11.54
CA LEU A 121 18.21 -21.70 12.33
C LEU A 121 19.08 -22.79 12.91
N ILE A 122 19.18 -22.85 14.23
CA ILE A 122 19.97 -23.85 14.96
C ILE A 122 19.00 -24.86 15.54
N SER A 123 19.12 -26.11 15.15
CA SER A 123 18.28 -27.19 15.66
C SER A 123 18.93 -27.90 16.86
N SER A 124 18.12 -28.58 17.66
CA SER A 124 18.57 -29.35 18.83
C SER A 124 19.46 -30.57 18.50
N ASP A 125 19.59 -30.93 17.23
CA ASP A 125 20.52 -31.96 16.76
C ASP A 125 21.87 -31.40 16.27
N ASP A 126 22.19 -30.17 16.72
CA ASP A 126 23.40 -29.40 16.37
C ASP A 126 23.52 -29.09 14.86
N THR A 127 22.43 -29.21 14.10
CA THR A 127 22.40 -28.74 12.71
C THR A 127 22.15 -27.24 12.65
N GLU A 128 22.90 -26.56 11.79
CA GLU A 128 22.70 -25.16 11.47
C GLU A 128 22.21 -25.05 10.02
N ILE A 129 21.04 -24.41 9.85
CA ILE A 129 20.38 -24.22 8.57
C ILE A 129 20.33 -22.72 8.30
N ALA A 130 20.72 -22.31 7.09
CA ALA A 130 20.67 -20.93 6.65
C ALA A 130 19.79 -20.81 5.40
N PRO A 131 19.23 -19.62 5.12
CA PRO A 131 18.55 -19.34 3.85
C PRO A 131 19.44 -19.63 2.65
N VAL A 132 18.81 -19.92 1.50
CA VAL A 132 19.53 -20.13 0.23
C VAL A 132 20.34 -18.88 -0.16
N ASN A 133 19.74 -17.69 -0.04
CA ASN A 133 20.46 -16.43 -0.14
C ASN A 133 20.42 -15.67 1.19
N ALA A 134 21.53 -15.03 1.57
CA ALA A 134 21.63 -14.24 2.80
C ALA A 134 20.59 -13.09 2.89
N SER A 135 20.05 -12.67 1.74
CA SER A 135 19.00 -11.66 1.60
C SER A 135 17.58 -12.23 1.64
N ASP A 136 17.38 -13.53 1.84
CA ASP A 136 16.05 -14.13 1.88
C ASP A 136 15.48 -14.03 3.30
N ASN A 137 14.15 -13.92 3.37
CA ASN A 137 13.38 -13.94 4.62
C ASN A 137 12.77 -15.32 4.89
N GLU A 138 13.21 -16.32 4.16
CA GLU A 138 12.69 -17.68 4.17
C GLU A 138 13.80 -18.67 4.52
N ILE A 139 13.47 -19.67 5.33
CA ILE A 139 14.37 -20.79 5.63
C ILE A 139 13.58 -22.07 5.37
N ASP A 140 14.15 -22.94 4.55
CA ASP A 140 13.57 -24.25 4.25
C ASP A 140 14.33 -25.34 5.01
N TRP A 141 13.59 -26.29 5.59
CA TRP A 141 14.20 -27.47 6.21
C TRP A 141 13.24 -28.65 6.32
N GLU A 142 13.81 -29.79 6.72
CA GLU A 142 13.10 -31.05 6.86
C GLU A 142 12.96 -31.48 8.32
N VAL A 143 11.79 -32.03 8.66
CA VAL A 143 11.50 -32.63 9.97
C VAL A 143 11.13 -34.10 9.79
N PRO A 144 11.96 -35.05 10.28
CA PRO A 144 11.68 -36.48 10.18
C PRO A 144 10.35 -36.88 10.85
N PRO A 145 9.73 -38.00 10.44
CA PRO A 145 8.47 -38.47 11.02
C PRO A 145 8.61 -38.78 12.51
N GLY A 146 7.62 -38.38 13.29
CA GLY A 146 7.59 -38.55 14.74
C GLY A 146 8.64 -37.74 15.53
N ALA A 147 9.47 -36.94 14.85
CA ALA A 147 10.52 -36.18 15.52
C ALA A 147 9.95 -34.94 16.23
N VAL A 148 10.44 -34.71 17.44
CA VAL A 148 10.24 -33.47 18.20
C VAL A 148 11.58 -32.74 18.21
N ARG A 149 11.62 -31.54 17.63
CA ARG A 149 12.84 -30.72 17.55
C ARG A 149 12.58 -29.33 18.10
N ARG A 150 13.54 -28.84 18.88
CA ARG A 150 13.60 -27.45 19.32
C ARG A 150 14.52 -26.69 18.38
N TYR A 151 14.15 -25.45 18.08
CA TYR A 151 14.88 -24.59 17.17
C TYR A 151 15.12 -23.23 17.80
N ILE A 152 16.32 -22.72 17.58
CA ILE A 152 16.72 -21.36 17.91
C ILE A 152 16.93 -20.61 16.59
N LEU A 153 16.09 -19.63 16.33
CA LEU A 153 16.25 -18.70 15.23
C LEU A 153 17.10 -17.51 15.68
N ASN A 154 18.19 -17.26 14.97
CA ASN A 154 19.09 -16.15 15.18
C ASN A 154 19.12 -15.24 13.94
N GLY A 155 19.16 -13.94 14.14
CA GLY A 155 19.34 -12.95 13.08
C GLY A 155 19.05 -11.53 13.55
N ASP A 156 19.22 -10.55 12.65
CA ASP A 156 18.92 -9.14 12.87
C ASP A 156 17.41 -8.85 12.75
N ILE A 157 16.60 -9.57 13.54
CA ILE A 157 15.15 -9.60 13.40
C ILE A 157 14.49 -8.47 14.23
N PRO A 158 13.71 -7.59 13.61
CA PRO A 158 12.94 -6.57 14.31
C PRO A 158 11.98 -7.14 15.36
N ALA A 159 11.69 -6.36 16.41
CA ALA A 159 10.87 -6.80 17.54
C ALA A 159 9.40 -7.11 17.20
N LYS A 160 8.89 -6.61 16.06
CA LYS A 160 7.48 -6.71 15.66
C LYS A 160 7.29 -7.60 14.42
N THR A 161 8.27 -8.42 14.08
CA THR A 161 8.19 -9.34 12.94
C THR A 161 7.24 -10.49 13.27
N ARG A 162 6.40 -10.87 12.30
CA ARG A 162 5.56 -12.07 12.36
C ARG A 162 6.25 -13.23 11.65
N PHE A 163 5.96 -14.43 12.10
CA PHE A 163 6.57 -15.66 11.64
C PHE A 163 5.47 -16.60 11.16
N TRP A 164 5.60 -17.07 9.94
CA TRP A 164 4.68 -18.01 9.33
C TRP A 164 5.43 -19.28 9.01
N LEU A 165 4.87 -20.41 9.43
CA LEU A 165 5.37 -21.72 9.05
C LEU A 165 4.46 -22.25 7.94
N TRP A 166 5.03 -22.54 6.78
CA TRP A 166 4.32 -22.99 5.60
C TRP A 166 4.68 -24.43 5.24
N ASN A 167 3.73 -25.10 4.62
CA ASN A 167 4.03 -26.24 3.78
C ASN A 167 4.37 -25.73 2.37
N PRO A 168 5.56 -26.05 1.82
CA PRO A 168 6.04 -25.52 0.54
C PRO A 168 5.07 -25.75 -0.63
N ASP A 169 4.40 -26.90 -0.68
CA ASP A 169 3.47 -27.21 -1.77
C ASP A 169 2.26 -26.27 -1.77
N TYR A 170 1.74 -25.95 -0.59
CA TYR A 170 0.62 -25.02 -0.44
C TYR A 170 1.06 -23.56 -0.63
N GLN A 171 2.28 -23.21 -0.19
CA GLN A 171 2.83 -21.88 -0.42
C GLN A 171 2.96 -21.60 -1.93
N ALA A 172 3.56 -22.54 -2.68
CA ALA A 172 3.70 -22.42 -4.13
C ALA A 172 2.34 -22.30 -4.84
N GLU A 173 1.32 -23.06 -4.42
CA GLU A 173 -0.03 -22.95 -4.97
C GLU A 173 -0.65 -21.56 -4.72
N ILE A 174 -0.50 -21.03 -3.50
CA ILE A 174 -1.01 -19.70 -3.12
C ILE A 174 -0.29 -18.60 -3.90
N GLU A 175 1.04 -18.68 -3.99
CA GLU A 175 1.85 -17.74 -4.77
C GLU A 175 1.46 -17.75 -6.24
N GLN A 176 1.24 -18.93 -6.83
CA GLN A 176 0.77 -19.06 -8.20
C GLN A 176 -0.62 -18.44 -8.40
N ARG A 177 -1.56 -18.69 -7.49
CA ARG A 177 -2.91 -18.07 -7.54
C ARG A 177 -2.83 -16.55 -7.40
N ARG A 178 -2.00 -16.07 -6.48
CA ARG A 178 -1.74 -14.64 -6.27
C ARG A 178 -1.15 -14.02 -7.53
N PHE A 179 -0.20 -14.69 -8.16
CA PHE A 179 0.40 -14.28 -9.42
C PHE A 179 -0.65 -14.07 -10.53
N TYR A 180 -1.50 -15.06 -10.77
CA TYR A 180 -2.55 -14.95 -11.78
C TYR A 180 -3.58 -13.86 -11.46
N PHE A 181 -3.92 -13.69 -10.19
CA PHE A 181 -4.82 -12.62 -9.76
C PHE A 181 -4.24 -11.24 -10.07
N HIS A 182 -2.97 -10.99 -9.69
CA HIS A 182 -2.29 -9.72 -9.97
C HIS A 182 -2.18 -9.45 -11.48
N GLN A 183 -1.82 -10.47 -12.26
CA GLN A 183 -1.75 -10.37 -13.71
C GLN A 183 -3.12 -10.02 -14.32
N PHE A 184 -4.20 -10.65 -13.85
CA PHE A 184 -5.56 -10.34 -14.30
C PHE A 184 -5.96 -8.90 -13.99
N VAL A 185 -5.72 -8.44 -12.75
CA VAL A 185 -6.02 -7.06 -12.32
C VAL A 185 -5.24 -6.05 -13.15
N LEU A 186 -3.95 -6.29 -13.40
CA LEU A 186 -3.10 -5.42 -14.21
C LEU A 186 -3.60 -5.32 -15.65
N VAL A 187 -3.94 -6.46 -16.29
CA VAL A 187 -4.48 -6.48 -17.65
C VAL A 187 -5.81 -5.73 -17.73
N ALA A 188 -6.70 -5.93 -16.76
CA ALA A 188 -7.98 -5.23 -16.70
C ALA A 188 -7.79 -3.71 -16.57
N LEU A 189 -6.86 -3.28 -15.71
CA LEU A 189 -6.52 -1.87 -15.54
C LEU A 189 -5.93 -1.24 -16.81
N VAL A 190 -4.97 -1.92 -17.47
CA VAL A 190 -4.40 -1.47 -18.74
C VAL A 190 -5.50 -1.31 -19.80
N PHE A 191 -6.39 -2.29 -19.92
CA PHE A 191 -7.49 -2.24 -20.87
C PHE A 191 -8.40 -1.02 -20.62
N VAL A 192 -8.80 -0.80 -19.37
CA VAL A 192 -9.67 0.30 -18.97
C VAL A 192 -8.99 1.67 -19.14
N ALA A 193 -7.69 1.78 -18.84
CA ALA A 193 -6.89 3.00 -19.05
C ALA A 193 -6.72 3.32 -20.54
N MET A 194 -6.45 2.32 -21.37
CA MET A 194 -6.35 2.49 -22.83
C MET A 194 -7.69 2.93 -23.42
N LEU A 195 -8.81 2.34 -22.97
CA LEU A 195 -10.15 2.76 -23.38
C LEU A 195 -10.39 4.24 -23.04
N ALA A 196 -10.04 4.67 -21.82
CA ALA A 196 -10.17 6.07 -21.40
C ALA A 196 -9.32 7.01 -22.27
N LEU A 197 -8.08 6.63 -22.61
CA LEU A 197 -7.22 7.39 -23.51
C LEU A 197 -7.80 7.50 -24.92
N VAL A 198 -8.29 6.40 -25.50
CA VAL A 198 -8.94 6.41 -26.82
C VAL A 198 -10.15 7.34 -26.82
N VAL A 199 -11.00 7.27 -25.80
CA VAL A 199 -12.16 8.17 -25.66
C VAL A 199 -11.71 9.64 -25.53
N GLY A 200 -10.66 9.90 -24.74
CA GLY A 200 -10.09 11.24 -24.58
C GLY A 200 -9.53 11.81 -25.89
N TYR A 201 -8.85 10.97 -26.67
CA TYR A 201 -8.28 11.31 -27.96
C TYR A 201 -9.36 11.56 -29.02
N LEU A 202 -10.34 10.66 -29.15
CA LEU A 202 -11.41 10.77 -30.15
C LEU A 202 -12.29 12.02 -29.96
N ARG A 203 -12.45 12.51 -28.73
CA ARG A 203 -13.19 13.75 -28.47
C ARG A 203 -12.35 15.02 -28.63
N ASP A 204 -11.04 14.91 -28.89
CA ASP A 204 -10.08 16.02 -28.94
C ASP A 204 -10.21 17.01 -27.77
N ARG A 205 -10.61 16.49 -26.60
CA ARG A 205 -10.74 17.29 -25.39
C ARG A 205 -9.50 17.04 -24.56
N LYS A 206 -8.57 18.00 -24.58
CA LYS A 206 -7.46 18.12 -23.61
C LYS A 206 -7.93 17.89 -22.16
N ARG A 207 -9.19 18.22 -21.89
CA ARG A 207 -9.90 18.05 -20.60
C ARG A 207 -10.10 16.59 -20.15
N LEU A 208 -10.23 15.63 -21.08
CA LEU A 208 -10.38 14.20 -20.78
C LEU A 208 -9.03 13.47 -20.77
N MET A 209 -8.00 14.07 -21.37
CA MET A 209 -6.65 13.51 -21.34
C MET A 209 -6.03 13.56 -19.95
N ILE A 210 -6.29 14.61 -19.15
CA ILE A 210 -5.70 14.76 -17.81
C ILE A 210 -6.13 13.62 -16.85
N PRO A 211 -7.42 13.30 -16.66
CA PRO A 211 -7.84 12.16 -15.83
C PRO A 211 -7.35 10.81 -16.36
N SER A 212 -7.27 10.66 -17.69
CA SER A 212 -6.79 9.42 -18.33
C SER A 212 -5.29 9.20 -18.10
N MET A 213 -4.49 10.26 -18.23
CA MET A 213 -3.07 10.24 -17.89
C MET A 213 -2.85 9.96 -16.41
N PHE A 214 -3.69 10.54 -15.55
CA PHE A 214 -3.62 10.30 -14.11
C PHE A 214 -3.96 8.83 -13.75
N ALA A 215 -4.98 8.25 -14.38
CA ALA A 215 -5.27 6.83 -14.23
C ALA A 215 -4.11 5.93 -14.72
N LEU A 216 -3.45 6.30 -15.81
CA LEU A 216 -2.30 5.60 -16.35
C LEU A 216 -1.10 5.62 -15.39
N CYS A 217 -0.88 6.71 -14.65
CA CYS A 217 0.15 6.75 -13.61
C CYS A 217 -0.03 5.66 -12.54
N PHE A 218 -1.27 5.39 -12.10
CA PHE A 218 -1.55 4.30 -11.17
C PHE A 218 -1.24 2.92 -11.77
N VAL A 219 -1.55 2.73 -13.05
CA VAL A 219 -1.22 1.49 -13.77
C VAL A 219 0.29 1.30 -13.85
N VAL A 220 1.04 2.36 -14.14
CA VAL A 220 2.51 2.32 -14.20
C VAL A 220 3.10 1.95 -12.84
N ILE A 221 2.61 2.51 -11.73
CA ILE A 221 3.10 2.14 -10.39
C ILE A 221 2.82 0.68 -10.08
N MET A 222 1.64 0.16 -10.44
CA MET A 222 1.34 -1.27 -10.25
C MET A 222 2.26 -2.15 -11.07
N LEU A 223 2.54 -1.75 -12.31
CA LEU A 223 3.44 -2.47 -13.19
C LEU A 223 4.86 -2.47 -12.63
N VAL A 224 5.38 -1.32 -12.19
CA VAL A 224 6.73 -1.22 -11.60
C VAL A 224 6.83 -2.05 -10.34
N ARG A 225 5.84 -1.97 -9.43
CA ARG A 225 5.78 -2.81 -8.23
C ARG A 225 5.81 -4.30 -8.59
N TRP A 226 5.01 -4.71 -9.57
CA TRP A 226 4.95 -6.09 -10.03
C TRP A 226 6.29 -6.58 -10.58
N GLN A 227 6.97 -5.75 -11.37
CA GLN A 227 8.30 -6.07 -11.89
C GLN A 227 9.35 -6.18 -10.78
N ILE A 228 9.23 -5.41 -9.69
CA ILE A 228 10.07 -5.56 -8.50
C ILE A 228 9.78 -6.89 -7.78
N PHE A 229 8.51 -7.28 -7.66
CA PHE A 229 8.13 -8.59 -7.10
C PHE A 229 8.73 -9.75 -7.91
N MET A 230 8.79 -9.61 -9.23
CA MET A 230 9.44 -10.59 -10.12
C MET A 230 10.97 -10.48 -10.15
N ASN A 231 11.57 -9.64 -9.30
CA ASN A 231 13.01 -9.37 -9.22
C ASN A 231 13.62 -8.89 -10.56
N ILE A 232 12.86 -8.15 -11.36
CA ILE A 232 13.28 -7.59 -12.66
C ILE A 232 13.75 -6.13 -12.52
N LEU A 233 13.10 -5.36 -11.64
CA LEU A 233 13.40 -3.95 -11.40
C LEU A 233 13.84 -3.71 -9.96
N ASP A 234 14.60 -2.65 -9.76
CA ASP A 234 15.05 -2.20 -8.44
C ASP A 234 14.02 -1.30 -7.74
N LEU A 235 14.11 -1.24 -6.41
CA LEU A 235 13.33 -0.32 -5.56
C LEU A 235 13.50 1.16 -5.92
N ASN A 236 14.62 1.54 -6.53
CA ASN A 236 14.85 2.91 -7.00
C ASN A 236 13.88 3.32 -8.12
N GLU A 237 13.48 2.39 -8.99
CA GLU A 237 12.51 2.67 -10.04
C GLU A 237 11.11 2.91 -9.47
N LEU A 238 10.75 2.22 -8.38
CA LEU A 238 9.53 2.53 -7.64
C LEU A 238 9.56 3.92 -7.01
N ARG A 239 10.70 4.33 -6.44
CA ARG A 239 10.88 5.68 -5.89
C ARG A 239 10.69 6.74 -6.97
N LEU A 240 11.27 6.54 -8.15
CA LEU A 240 11.11 7.43 -9.29
C LEU A 240 9.65 7.46 -9.79
N ALA A 241 9.00 6.30 -9.92
CA ALA A 241 7.60 6.22 -10.33
C ALA A 241 6.66 6.94 -9.34
N MET A 242 6.88 6.78 -8.04
CA MET A 242 6.14 7.52 -7.00
C MET A 242 6.37 9.03 -7.08
N ALA A 243 7.60 9.46 -7.33
CA ALA A 243 7.93 10.89 -7.50
C ALA A 243 7.21 11.47 -8.74
N LEU A 244 7.22 10.76 -9.87
CA LEU A 244 6.50 11.17 -11.07
C LEU A 244 4.99 11.21 -10.87
N MET A 245 4.41 10.24 -10.15
CA MET A 245 2.98 10.26 -9.83
C MET A 245 2.61 11.46 -8.94
N SER A 246 3.41 11.77 -7.92
CA SER A 246 3.13 12.93 -7.07
C SER A 246 3.19 14.25 -7.86
N LEU A 247 4.14 14.38 -8.78
CA LEU A 247 4.18 15.51 -9.72
C LEU A 247 2.94 15.55 -10.62
N ALA A 248 2.54 14.41 -11.19
CA ALA A 248 1.33 14.32 -12.03
C ALA A 248 0.06 14.71 -11.24
N LEU A 249 -0.02 14.33 -9.97
CA LEU A 249 -1.13 14.67 -9.07
C LEU A 249 -1.22 16.18 -8.83
N ILE A 250 -0.07 16.85 -8.64
CA ILE A 250 0.01 18.31 -8.49
C ILE A 250 -0.43 19.00 -9.78
N ILE A 251 0.07 18.56 -10.94
CA ILE A 251 -0.28 19.12 -12.24
C ILE A 251 -1.78 18.95 -12.52
N ALA A 252 -2.34 17.78 -12.22
CA ALA A 252 -3.76 17.50 -12.39
C ALA A 252 -4.63 18.44 -11.54
N HIS A 253 -4.28 18.63 -10.26
CA HIS A 253 -4.98 19.56 -9.37
C HIS A 253 -4.93 21.01 -9.88
N LEU A 254 -3.73 21.49 -10.28
CA LEU A 254 -3.56 22.84 -10.81
C LEU A 254 -4.37 23.04 -12.11
N SER A 255 -4.34 22.06 -13.01
CA SER A 255 -5.08 22.14 -14.27
C SER A 255 -6.59 22.20 -14.07
N MET A 256 -7.11 21.66 -12.97
CA MET A 256 -8.54 21.67 -12.68
C MET A 256 -9.03 22.94 -12.00
N MET A 257 -8.17 23.65 -11.28
CA MET A 257 -8.51 24.97 -10.74
C MET A 257 -8.88 25.99 -11.83
N ASN A 258 -8.43 25.75 -13.07
CA ASN A 258 -8.70 26.60 -14.22
C ASN A 258 -9.94 26.17 -15.06
N MET A 259 -10.83 25.32 -14.52
CA MET A 259 -12.01 24.81 -15.26
C MET A 259 -13.25 25.71 -15.18
N SER A 260 -14.11 25.65 -16.21
CA SER A 260 -15.41 26.35 -16.29
C SER A 260 -16.48 25.76 -15.35
N ALA A 261 -17.34 26.63 -14.80
CA ALA A 261 -18.24 26.35 -13.66
C ALA A 261 -19.21 25.15 -13.77
N ILE A 262 -19.66 24.77 -14.97
CA ILE A 262 -20.66 23.69 -15.15
C ILE A 262 -19.98 22.30 -15.20
N SER A 263 -18.89 22.16 -15.95
CA SER A 263 -18.06 20.95 -15.95
C SER A 263 -17.29 20.76 -14.64
N GLU A 264 -17.04 21.86 -13.92
CA GLU A 264 -16.35 21.87 -12.63
C GLU A 264 -17.07 21.02 -11.57
N ARG A 265 -18.42 21.03 -11.52
CA ARG A 265 -19.16 20.31 -10.47
C ARG A 265 -19.08 18.78 -10.58
N TYR A 266 -19.05 18.25 -11.81
CA TYR A 266 -18.90 16.80 -12.04
C TYR A 266 -17.48 16.36 -11.74
N TRP A 267 -16.49 17.00 -12.36
CA TRP A 267 -15.09 16.64 -12.18
C TRP A 267 -14.60 16.88 -10.76
N ARG A 268 -15.01 17.97 -10.10
CA ARG A 268 -14.70 18.21 -8.69
C ARG A 268 -15.25 17.10 -7.77
N ARG A 269 -16.42 16.51 -8.06
CA ARG A 269 -16.92 15.35 -7.29
C ARG A 269 -16.10 14.09 -7.55
N VAL A 270 -15.76 13.81 -8.81
CA VAL A 270 -14.95 12.64 -9.17
C VAL A 270 -13.59 12.69 -8.48
N ILE A 271 -12.88 13.83 -8.58
CA ILE A 271 -11.58 13.97 -7.93
C ILE A 271 -11.71 13.99 -6.41
N LEU A 272 -12.71 14.66 -5.84
CA LEU A 272 -12.91 14.59 -4.38
C LEU A 272 -13.08 13.15 -3.89
N ASN A 273 -13.82 12.31 -4.63
CA ASN A 273 -13.91 10.88 -4.30
C ASN A 273 -12.55 10.16 -4.42
N VAL A 274 -11.80 10.43 -5.48
CA VAL A 274 -10.44 9.87 -5.69
C VAL A 274 -9.49 10.30 -4.58
N ASP A 275 -9.48 11.58 -4.21
CA ASP A 275 -8.66 12.13 -3.13
C ASP A 275 -9.06 11.56 -1.78
N MET A 276 -10.36 11.41 -1.51
CA MET A 276 -10.85 10.77 -0.28
C MET A 276 -10.40 9.32 -0.18
N ILE A 277 -10.41 8.59 -1.31
CA ILE A 277 -9.88 7.22 -1.36
C ILE A 277 -8.37 7.25 -1.12
N LEU A 278 -7.62 8.11 -1.82
CA LEU A 278 -6.17 8.23 -1.68
C LEU A 278 -5.75 8.61 -0.26
N LEU A 279 -6.46 9.55 0.37
CA LEU A 279 -6.27 9.91 1.78
C LEU A 279 -6.58 8.72 2.69
N GLY A 280 -7.61 7.95 2.39
CA GLY A 280 -7.88 6.67 3.05
C GLY A 280 -6.71 5.70 2.93
N VAL A 281 -6.14 5.53 1.73
CA VAL A 281 -4.97 4.67 1.47
C VAL A 281 -3.76 5.15 2.28
N ILE A 282 -3.44 6.43 2.22
CA ILE A 282 -2.31 7.02 2.96
C ILE A 282 -2.53 6.85 4.46
N PHE A 283 -3.75 7.09 4.95
CA PHE A 283 -4.07 6.92 6.36
C PHE A 283 -3.92 5.46 6.79
N SER A 284 -4.47 4.51 6.04
CA SER A 284 -4.33 3.07 6.29
C SER A 284 -2.86 2.62 6.26
N TRP A 285 -2.07 3.18 5.34
CA TRP A 285 -0.63 2.93 5.24
C TRP A 285 0.12 3.45 6.47
N VAL A 286 -0.12 4.70 6.88
CA VAL A 286 0.46 5.28 8.10
C VAL A 286 0.03 4.51 9.35
N ALA A 287 -1.25 4.13 9.44
CA ALA A 287 -1.76 3.33 10.54
C ALA A 287 -1.08 1.96 10.60
N HIS A 288 -0.88 1.31 9.46
CA HIS A 288 -0.16 0.04 9.38
C HIS A 288 1.32 0.18 9.80
N TYR A 289 1.98 1.27 9.43
CA TYR A 289 3.36 1.56 9.84
C TYR A 289 3.51 1.62 11.37
N PHE A 290 2.61 2.31 12.06
CA PHE A 290 2.67 2.41 13.52
C PHE A 290 2.13 1.15 14.23
N TYR A 291 1.14 0.48 13.64
CA TYR A 291 0.44 -0.68 14.18
C TYR A 291 0.46 -1.84 13.18
N PRO A 292 1.56 -2.62 13.12
CA PRO A 292 1.63 -3.81 12.28
C PRO A 292 0.55 -4.81 12.72
N GLY A 293 -0.48 -4.99 11.89
CA GLY A 293 -1.68 -5.75 12.23
C GLY A 293 -2.98 -4.95 12.33
N PHE A 294 -2.97 -3.63 12.10
CA PHE A 294 -4.18 -2.80 12.06
C PHE A 294 -5.27 -3.33 11.11
N LEU A 295 -4.86 -4.01 10.03
CA LEU A 295 -5.75 -4.69 9.07
C LEU A 295 -5.64 -6.24 9.15
N GLY A 296 -5.09 -6.79 10.23
CA GLY A 296 -4.99 -8.24 10.44
C GLY A 296 -3.99 -8.94 9.51
N ALA A 297 -4.38 -10.08 8.93
CA ALA A 297 -3.63 -10.85 7.92
C ALA A 297 -3.74 -10.26 6.50
N MET A 298 -4.43 -9.12 6.35
CA MET A 298 -4.81 -8.54 5.06
C MET A 298 -3.83 -7.48 4.53
N THR A 299 -2.56 -7.50 4.90
CA THR A 299 -1.77 -6.25 4.96
C THR A 299 -0.92 -5.90 3.73
N VAL A 300 -0.62 -6.83 2.83
CA VAL A 300 0.28 -6.54 1.68
C VAL A 300 -0.49 -6.28 0.38
N ASP A 301 -1.59 -7.00 0.14
CA ASP A 301 -2.33 -6.92 -1.14
C ASP A 301 -3.42 -5.82 -1.16
N TRP A 302 -3.77 -5.25 0.00
CA TRP A 302 -4.82 -4.24 0.07
C TRP A 302 -4.38 -2.86 -0.42
N LEU A 303 -3.12 -2.46 -0.21
CA LEU A 303 -2.63 -1.20 -0.77
C LEU A 303 -2.74 -1.22 -2.30
N GLU A 304 -2.54 -2.40 -2.89
CA GLU A 304 -2.75 -2.63 -4.31
C GLU A 304 -4.22 -2.50 -4.70
N MET A 305 -5.13 -3.22 -4.03
CA MET A 305 -6.57 -3.07 -4.28
C MET A 305 -7.05 -1.63 -4.10
N PHE A 306 -6.53 -0.90 -3.12
CA PHE A 306 -6.92 0.47 -2.86
C PHE A 306 -6.40 1.47 -3.89
N MET A 307 -5.31 1.19 -4.59
CA MET A 307 -4.84 2.02 -5.71
C MET A 307 -5.51 1.66 -7.05
N VAL A 308 -6.02 0.43 -7.20
CA VAL A 308 -6.85 0.01 -8.35
C VAL A 308 -8.16 0.81 -8.40
N ILE A 309 -8.82 1.00 -7.25
CA ILE A 309 -10.13 1.68 -7.15
C ILE A 309 -10.12 3.10 -7.74
N PRO A 310 -9.20 4.02 -7.36
CA PRO A 310 -9.15 5.36 -7.94
C PRO A 310 -8.85 5.33 -9.44
N SER A 311 -8.02 4.41 -9.93
CA SER A 311 -7.77 4.25 -11.37
C SER A 311 -9.05 3.85 -12.12
N ILE A 312 -9.79 2.86 -11.62
CA ILE A 312 -11.08 2.44 -12.19
C ILE A 312 -12.09 3.60 -12.17
N LEU A 313 -12.22 4.31 -11.04
CA LEU A 313 -13.15 5.44 -10.92
C LEU A 313 -12.85 6.57 -11.91
N LEU A 314 -11.57 6.91 -12.10
CA LEU A 314 -11.14 7.91 -13.08
C LEU A 314 -11.47 7.48 -14.50
N CYS A 315 -11.17 6.22 -14.85
CA CYS A 315 -11.46 5.71 -16.18
C CYS A 315 -12.95 5.62 -16.45
N LEU A 316 -13.74 5.13 -15.48
CA LEU A 316 -15.20 5.09 -15.59
C LEU A 316 -15.79 6.50 -15.73
N ALA A 317 -15.26 7.51 -15.03
CA ALA A 317 -15.70 8.89 -15.19
C ALA A 317 -15.45 9.43 -16.61
N VAL A 318 -14.32 9.10 -17.22
CA VAL A 318 -14.02 9.43 -18.62
C VAL A 318 -14.96 8.71 -19.58
N VAL A 319 -15.26 7.43 -19.33
CA VAL A 319 -16.18 6.65 -20.19
C VAL A 319 -17.62 7.12 -20.02
N ILE A 320 -18.09 7.45 -18.81
CA ILE A 320 -19.46 7.92 -18.57
C ILE A 320 -19.70 9.29 -19.21
N THR A 321 -18.69 10.15 -19.28
CA THR A 321 -18.79 11.43 -20.00
C THR A 321 -19.00 11.28 -21.51
N PHE A 322 -18.76 10.09 -22.08
CA PHE A 322 -19.18 9.73 -23.45
C PHE A 322 -20.70 9.64 -23.60
N ARG A 323 -21.42 9.15 -22.56
CA ARG A 323 -22.87 8.89 -22.61
C ARG A 323 -23.77 10.07 -22.26
N LEU A 324 -23.23 11.17 -21.73
CA LEU A 324 -24.04 12.35 -21.44
C LEU A 324 -24.34 13.13 -22.73
N PRO A 325 -25.61 13.32 -23.11
CA PRO A 325 -25.97 14.17 -24.24
C PRO A 325 -25.57 15.62 -23.92
N GLU A 326 -24.93 16.29 -24.88
CA GLU A 326 -24.71 17.72 -24.79
C GLU A 326 -26.06 18.41 -24.96
N ASN A 327 -26.48 19.21 -23.98
CA ASN A 327 -27.59 20.15 -24.19
C ASN A 327 -27.18 21.08 -25.33
N SER A 328 -27.81 20.89 -26.48
CA SER A 328 -27.87 21.85 -27.56
C SER A 328 -28.64 23.09 -27.07
N GLU A 329 -27.93 24.04 -26.46
CA GLU A 329 -28.42 25.41 -26.33
C GLU A 329 -27.59 26.32 -27.23
N SER A 330 -27.81 26.13 -28.53
CA SER A 330 -27.53 27.12 -29.57
C SER A 330 -28.69 27.13 -30.56
N GLU A 331 -29.90 27.39 -30.07
CA GLU A 331 -31.13 27.68 -30.82
C GLU A 331 -32.11 28.15 -29.73
N THR A 332 -32.20 29.44 -29.41
CA THR A 332 -33.06 30.38 -30.14
C THR A 332 -32.52 31.81 -30.03
N ASN A 333 -31.97 32.33 -31.14
CA ASN A 333 -32.15 33.73 -31.52
C ASN A 333 -33.21 33.71 -32.63
N VAL A 334 -34.46 34.02 -32.28
CA VAL A 334 -35.44 34.70 -33.14
C VAL A 334 -36.20 35.67 -32.27
#